data_AF-A0AAW1S685-F1
#
_entry.id   AF-A0AAW1S685-F1
#
_cell.length_a   1.000
_cell.length_b   1.000
_cell.length_c   1.000
_cell.angle_alpha   90.00
_cell.angle_beta   90.00
_cell.angle_gamma   90.00
#
_symmetry.space_group_name_H-M   'P 1'
#
loop_
_entity.id
_entity.type
_entity.pdbx_description
1 polymer ?
#
loop_
_entity_poly.entity_id
_entity_poly.type
_entity_poly.pdbx_seq_one_letter_code
_entity_poly.pdbx_strand_id
1 'polypeptide(L)'
;MATGRPLPWSSWQEWQQVGDWLFAGTREAEASAISRISAWRARGRVPLGADLAATLIELRQRDQPGASSAESAEAVLQMQYSMAFIRLVNGVADSAQKGKVASSVANLAGYAGIPRMLIDIRHEASHNELPALPLLRTAASQALAWLQATYWKLQSEHLVACRERTHDLLEELFSSRLLAAERQRKRQRHPTGDDWPGDPKSAPQSS
;
A
#
# COMPACT_ATOMS: atom_id res chain seq x y z
N MET A 1 -4.16 -0.86 23.56
CA MET A 1 -4.23 -0.45 22.13
C MET A 1 -3.35 -1.40 21.35
N ALA A 2 -3.87 -2.14 20.37
CA ALA A 2 -3.01 -2.97 19.53
C ALA A 2 -2.06 -2.04 18.78
N THR A 3 -0.77 -2.08 19.13
CA THR A 3 0.27 -1.42 18.36
C THR A 3 0.21 -2.02 16.95
N GLY A 4 0.06 -1.17 15.93
CA GLY A 4 -0.06 -1.62 14.55
C GLY A 4 1.10 -2.56 14.18
N ARG A 5 0.85 -3.48 13.25
CA ARG A 5 1.87 -4.41 12.76
C ARG A 5 3.13 -3.62 12.39
N PRO A 6 4.31 -3.92 12.95
CA PRO A 6 5.51 -3.13 12.68
C PRO A 6 5.84 -3.22 11.18
N LEU A 7 5.98 -2.06 10.55
CA LEU A 7 6.39 -1.90 9.16
C LEU A 7 7.90 -1.70 9.11
N PRO A 8 8.59 -2.15 8.05
CA PRO A 8 10.04 -2.06 7.99
C PRO A 8 10.57 -0.65 7.66
N TRP A 9 9.71 0.24 7.16
CA TRP A 9 9.98 1.67 6.98
C TRP A 9 9.58 2.48 8.23
N SER A 10 10.30 3.58 8.49
CA SER A 10 10.06 4.50 9.60
C SER A 10 8.90 5.46 9.33
N SER A 11 8.60 5.76 8.05
CA SER A 11 7.51 6.65 7.66
C SER A 11 6.96 6.30 6.27
N TRP A 12 5.72 6.72 5.99
CA TRP A 12 5.14 6.58 4.66
C TRP A 12 5.87 7.40 3.59
N GLN A 13 6.58 8.46 3.99
CA GLN A 13 7.45 9.22 3.09
C GLN A 13 8.67 8.39 2.67
N GLU A 14 9.28 7.64 3.60
CA GLU A 14 10.36 6.71 3.25
C GLU A 14 9.87 5.65 2.26
N TRP A 15 8.68 5.09 2.50
CA TRP A 15 8.07 4.14 1.58
C TRP A 15 7.85 4.74 0.19
N GLN A 16 7.26 5.93 0.10
CA GLN A 16 6.99 6.62 -1.17
C GLN A 16 8.28 6.90 -1.93
N GLN A 17 9.31 7.41 -1.25
CA GLN A 17 10.60 7.71 -1.87
C GLN A 17 11.27 6.47 -2.47
N VAL A 18 11.17 5.31 -1.81
CA VAL A 18 11.67 4.04 -2.35
C VAL A 18 10.89 3.63 -3.60
N GLY A 19 9.57 3.82 -3.61
CA GLY A 19 8.74 3.61 -4.81
C GLY A 19 9.21 4.50 -5.96
N ASP A 20 9.39 5.79 -5.72
CA ASP A 20 9.85 6.74 -6.73
C ASP A 20 11.22 6.34 -7.29
N TRP A 21 12.15 5.90 -6.44
CA TRP A 21 13.46 5.42 -6.86
C TRP A 21 13.42 4.12 -7.65
N LEU A 22 12.56 3.15 -7.29
CA LEU A 22 12.42 1.88 -8.01
C LEU A 22 11.98 2.10 -9.46
N PHE A 23 11.12 3.08 -9.71
CA PHE A 23 10.51 3.32 -11.03
C PHE A 23 11.01 4.58 -11.74
N ALA A 24 12.07 5.23 -11.23
CA ALA A 24 12.69 6.40 -11.85
C ALA A 24 13.37 6.09 -13.20
N GLY A 25 13.70 4.83 -13.46
CA GLY A 25 14.36 4.39 -14.69
C GLY A 25 15.86 4.71 -14.78
N THR A 26 16.47 5.17 -13.69
CA THR A 26 17.93 5.41 -13.60
C THR A 26 18.59 4.38 -12.69
N ARG A 27 19.80 3.96 -13.06
CA ARG A 27 20.53 2.89 -12.34
C ARG A 27 20.88 3.31 -10.92
N GLU A 28 21.18 4.59 -10.71
CA GLU A 28 21.54 5.18 -9.42
C GLU A 28 20.35 5.21 -8.46
N ALA A 29 19.17 5.56 -8.96
CA ALA A 29 17.94 5.55 -8.16
C ALA A 29 17.57 4.11 -7.80
N GLU A 30 17.59 3.19 -8.76
CA GLU A 30 17.34 1.77 -8.52
C GLU A 30 18.30 1.19 -7.47
N ALA A 31 19.60 1.49 -7.55
CA ALA A 31 20.58 1.05 -6.56
C ALA A 31 20.27 1.58 -5.15
N SER A 32 19.83 2.85 -5.06
CA SER A 32 19.41 3.47 -3.80
C SER A 32 18.16 2.78 -3.22
N ALA A 33 17.17 2.46 -4.06
CA ALA A 33 15.99 1.71 -3.65
C ALA A 33 16.32 0.30 -3.17
N ILE A 34 17.15 -0.44 -3.91
CA ILE A 34 17.58 -1.80 -3.57
C ILE A 34 18.34 -1.80 -2.24
N SER A 35 19.25 -0.85 -2.04
CA SER A 35 19.96 -0.68 -0.76
C SER A 35 18.97 -0.46 0.39
N ARG A 36 17.97 0.40 0.18
CA ARG A 36 16.96 0.67 1.20
C ARG A 36 16.07 -0.53 1.51
N ILE A 37 15.63 -1.26 0.49
CA ILE A 37 14.83 -2.48 0.66
C ILE A 37 15.66 -3.58 1.34
N SER A 38 16.97 -3.63 1.11
CA SER A 38 17.87 -4.53 1.83
C SER A 38 17.91 -4.21 3.33
N ALA A 39 17.91 -2.93 3.71
CA ALA A 39 17.75 -2.53 5.10
C ALA A 39 16.36 -2.93 5.67
N TRP A 40 15.30 -2.83 4.86
CA TRP A 40 13.97 -3.32 5.26
C TRP A 40 13.94 -4.83 5.50
N ARG A 41 14.61 -5.62 4.64
CA ARG A 41 14.77 -7.08 4.79
C ARG A 41 15.48 -7.43 6.10
N ALA A 42 16.49 -6.66 6.49
CA ALA A 42 17.21 -6.86 7.75
C ALA A 42 16.38 -6.53 9.00
N ARG A 43 15.45 -5.57 8.91
CA ARG A 43 14.57 -5.18 10.02
C ARG A 43 13.41 -6.14 10.24
N GLY A 44 12.97 -6.85 9.20
CA GLY A 44 11.88 -7.80 9.31
C GLY A 44 11.21 -8.12 7.98
N ARG A 45 9.92 -8.47 8.05
CA ARG A 45 9.17 -8.94 6.88
C ARG A 45 8.79 -7.79 5.96
N VAL A 46 9.43 -7.75 4.79
CA VAL A 46 9.07 -6.82 3.71
C VAL A 46 7.80 -7.28 3.00
N PRO A 47 6.88 -6.36 2.64
CA PRO A 47 5.74 -6.71 1.80
C PRO A 47 6.19 -7.32 0.46
N LEU A 48 5.46 -8.33 0.01
CA LEU A 48 5.79 -9.10 -1.19
C LEU A 48 6.02 -8.21 -2.43
N GLY A 49 5.16 -7.21 -2.64
CA GLY A 49 5.26 -6.31 -3.79
C GLY A 49 6.56 -5.50 -3.83
N ALA A 50 7.01 -5.00 -2.68
CA ALA A 50 8.28 -4.28 -2.58
C ALA A 50 9.49 -5.21 -2.75
N ASP A 51 9.45 -6.40 -2.12
CA ASP A 51 10.53 -7.39 -2.22
C ASP A 51 10.73 -7.89 -3.65
N LEU A 52 9.64 -8.19 -4.36
CA LEU A 52 9.68 -8.67 -5.74
C LEU A 52 10.04 -7.57 -6.74
N ALA A 53 9.60 -6.34 -6.54
CA ALA A 53 10.03 -5.22 -7.37
C ALA A 53 11.55 -5.04 -7.31
N ALA A 54 12.14 -5.01 -6.11
CA ALA A 54 13.59 -4.96 -5.95
C ALA A 54 14.28 -6.17 -6.59
N THR A 55 13.77 -7.39 -6.33
CA THR A 55 14.34 -8.62 -6.88
C THR A 55 14.38 -8.60 -8.41
N LEU A 56 13.28 -8.20 -9.08
CA LEU A 56 13.21 -8.15 -10.53
C LEU A 56 14.13 -7.09 -11.13
N ILE A 57 14.28 -5.94 -10.47
CA ILE A 57 15.23 -4.91 -10.92
C ILE A 57 16.68 -5.38 -10.74
N GLU A 58 17.01 -6.00 -9.61
CA GLU A 58 18.33 -6.61 -9.40
C GLU A 58 18.63 -7.68 -10.48
N LEU A 59 17.66 -8.52 -10.83
CA LEU A 59 17.82 -9.51 -11.91
C LEU A 59 18.04 -8.83 -13.26
N ARG A 60 17.27 -7.80 -13.58
CA ARG A 60 17.46 -7.00 -14.80
C ARG A 60 18.86 -6.36 -14.87
N GLN A 61 19.41 -5.92 -13.74
CA GLN A 61 20.76 -5.35 -13.68
C GLN A 61 21.87 -6.41 -13.81
N ARG A 62 21.62 -7.65 -13.39
CA ARG A 62 22.54 -8.79 -13.59
C ARG A 62 22.48 -9.33 -15.02
N ASP A 63 21.30 -9.25 -15.64
CA ASP A 63 21.00 -9.70 -16.99
C ASP A 63 21.45 -8.70 -18.08
N GLN A 64 22.71 -8.23 -17.99
CA GLN A 64 23.27 -7.34 -19.00
C GLN A 64 23.98 -8.14 -20.12
N PRO A 65 23.72 -7.78 -21.40
CA PRO A 65 24.37 -8.43 -22.53
C PRO A 65 25.90 -8.25 -22.44
N GLY A 66 26.62 -9.37 -22.42
CA GLY A 66 28.09 -9.40 -22.31
C GLY A 66 28.64 -9.82 -20.95
N ALA A 67 27.82 -9.88 -19.89
CA ALA A 67 28.25 -10.37 -18.57
C ALA A 67 28.18 -11.91 -18.43
N SER A 68 27.38 -12.56 -19.27
CA SER A 68 27.00 -13.97 -19.17
C SER A 68 27.14 -14.67 -20.52
N SER A 69 28.37 -14.85 -20.99
CA SER A 69 28.67 -15.58 -22.23
C SER A 69 28.71 -17.11 -22.04
N ALA A 70 28.26 -17.63 -20.89
CA ALA A 70 28.25 -19.06 -20.58
C ALA A 70 26.82 -19.56 -20.44
N GLU A 71 26.50 -20.70 -21.04
CA GLU A 71 25.17 -21.36 -20.95
C GLU A 71 24.71 -21.56 -19.49
N SER A 72 25.66 -21.86 -18.59
CA SER A 72 25.40 -21.97 -17.15
C SER A 72 24.86 -20.66 -16.55
N ALA A 73 25.33 -19.50 -17.01
CA ALA A 73 24.84 -18.21 -16.53
C ALA A 73 23.42 -17.91 -17.03
N GLU A 74 23.07 -18.33 -18.24
CA GLU A 74 21.71 -18.22 -18.76
C GLU A 74 20.73 -19.10 -17.98
N ALA A 75 21.06 -20.38 -17.75
CA ALA A 75 20.22 -21.28 -16.97
C ALA A 75 19.97 -20.76 -15.54
N VAL A 76 20.99 -20.16 -14.91
CA VAL A 76 20.88 -19.52 -13.60
C VAL A 76 19.97 -18.29 -13.64
N LEU A 77 20.00 -17.48 -14.69
CA LEU A 77 19.07 -16.36 -14.86
C LEU A 77 17.63 -16.85 -15.07
N GLN A 78 17.42 -17.88 -15.91
CA GLN A 78 16.10 -18.47 -16.14
C GLN A 78 15.47 -18.96 -14.84
N MET A 79 16.25 -19.66 -14.01
CA MET A 79 15.81 -20.14 -12.71
C MET A 79 15.42 -18.99 -11.77
N GLN A 80 16.25 -17.94 -11.69
CA GLN A 80 15.99 -16.80 -10.80
C GLN A 80 14.74 -16.02 -11.20
N TYR A 81 14.57 -15.70 -12.48
CA TYR A 81 13.36 -15.04 -12.97
C TYR A 81 12.12 -15.90 -12.73
N SER A 82 12.19 -17.19 -13.06
CA SER A 82 11.08 -18.13 -12.87
C SER A 82 10.66 -18.20 -11.41
N MET A 83 11.62 -18.29 -10.48
CA MET A 83 11.32 -18.30 -9.04
C MET A 83 10.69 -16.99 -8.57
N ALA A 84 11.13 -15.84 -9.09
CA ALA A 84 10.50 -14.55 -8.79
C ALA A 84 9.02 -14.52 -9.25
N PHE A 85 8.72 -15.03 -10.45
CA PHE A 85 7.35 -15.11 -10.97
C PHE A 85 6.48 -16.12 -10.21
N ILE A 86 7.02 -17.28 -9.85
CA ILE A 86 6.31 -18.26 -9.01
C ILE A 86 5.93 -17.61 -7.66
N ARG A 87 6.87 -16.93 -7.01
CA ARG A 87 6.62 -16.20 -5.75
C ARG A 87 5.58 -15.10 -5.92
N LEU A 88 5.63 -14.35 -7.02
CA LEU A 88 4.66 -13.29 -7.33
C LEU A 88 3.25 -13.86 -7.43
N VAL A 89 3.06 -14.82 -8.34
CA VAL A 89 1.75 -15.36 -8.68
C VAL A 89 1.15 -16.12 -7.50
N ASN A 90 1.93 -16.99 -6.84
CA ASN A 90 1.44 -17.71 -5.67
C ASN A 90 1.12 -16.77 -4.52
N GLY A 91 1.99 -15.80 -4.21
CA GLY A 91 1.76 -14.90 -3.09
C GLY A 91 0.53 -13.99 -3.27
N VAL A 92 0.24 -13.58 -4.51
CA VAL A 92 -0.99 -12.85 -4.82
C VAL A 92 -2.21 -13.76 -4.76
N ALA A 93 -2.14 -14.96 -5.36
CA ALA A 93 -3.23 -15.93 -5.31
C ALA A 93 -3.58 -16.31 -3.86
N ASP A 94 -2.60 -16.57 -3.01
CA ASP A 94 -2.77 -16.87 -1.59
C ASP A 94 -3.46 -15.72 -0.85
N SER A 95 -3.12 -14.46 -1.18
CA SER A 95 -3.78 -13.28 -0.60
C SER A 95 -5.22 -13.08 -1.10
N ALA A 96 -5.53 -13.56 -2.30
CA ALA A 96 -6.85 -13.47 -2.93
C ALA A 96 -7.77 -14.63 -2.55
N GLN A 97 -7.23 -15.73 -2.03
CA GLN A 97 -8.01 -16.89 -1.59
C GLN A 97 -8.93 -16.50 -0.44
N LYS A 98 -10.24 -16.52 -0.72
CA LYS A 98 -11.31 -16.24 0.25
C LYS A 98 -12.17 -17.49 0.42
N GLY A 99 -12.46 -17.86 1.66
CA GLY A 99 -13.35 -18.98 2.00
C GLY A 99 -12.65 -20.33 2.19
N LYS A 100 -13.45 -21.34 2.52
CA LYS A 100 -12.97 -22.69 2.91
C LYS A 100 -12.61 -23.60 1.73
N VAL A 101 -13.18 -23.34 0.55
CA VAL A 101 -12.93 -24.15 -0.65
C VAL A 101 -11.79 -23.50 -1.44
N ALA A 102 -10.75 -24.28 -1.71
CA ALA A 102 -9.59 -23.82 -2.48
C ALA A 102 -9.98 -23.56 -3.95
N SER A 103 -9.66 -22.36 -4.45
CA SER A 103 -9.70 -22.05 -5.88
C SER A 103 -8.34 -22.26 -6.52
N SER A 104 -8.30 -22.48 -7.84
CA SER A 104 -7.02 -22.63 -8.54
C SER A 104 -6.21 -21.32 -8.50
N VAL A 105 -4.88 -21.45 -8.44
CA VAL A 105 -3.95 -20.31 -8.50
C VAL A 105 -4.19 -19.47 -9.76
N ALA A 106 -4.45 -20.11 -10.90
CA ALA A 106 -4.73 -19.42 -12.15
C ALA A 106 -6.00 -18.55 -12.06
N ASN A 107 -7.08 -19.07 -11.45
CA ASN A 107 -8.31 -18.30 -11.28
C ASN A 107 -8.09 -17.13 -10.32
N LEU A 108 -7.46 -17.37 -9.17
CA LEU A 108 -7.19 -16.33 -8.16
C LEU A 108 -6.30 -15.21 -8.70
N ALA A 109 -5.22 -15.58 -9.40
CA ALA A 109 -4.32 -14.63 -10.04
C ALA A 109 -5.03 -13.84 -11.16
N GLY A 110 -5.88 -14.51 -11.94
CA GLY A 110 -6.73 -13.88 -12.96
C GLY A 110 -7.67 -12.84 -12.36
N TYR A 111 -8.36 -13.17 -11.25
CA TYR A 111 -9.23 -12.23 -10.54
C TYR A 111 -8.46 -11.05 -9.93
N ALA A 112 -7.22 -11.28 -9.50
CA ALA A 112 -6.33 -10.21 -9.02
C ALA A 112 -5.76 -9.33 -10.16
N GLY A 113 -6.09 -9.64 -11.42
CA GLY A 113 -5.64 -8.88 -12.59
C GLY A 113 -4.16 -9.08 -12.92
N ILE A 114 -3.55 -10.21 -12.53
CA ILE A 114 -2.18 -10.53 -12.93
C ILE A 114 -2.15 -10.75 -14.45
N PRO A 115 -1.15 -10.19 -15.19
CA PRO A 115 -0.95 -10.47 -16.60
C PRO A 115 -0.91 -11.97 -16.89
N ARG A 116 -1.69 -12.43 -17.88
CA ARG A 116 -1.82 -13.85 -18.23
C ARG A 116 -0.47 -14.54 -18.48
N MET A 117 0.46 -13.83 -19.13
CA MET A 117 1.84 -14.29 -19.36
C MET A 117 2.56 -14.73 -18.07
N LEU A 118 2.37 -14.03 -16.95
CA LEU A 118 3.00 -14.38 -15.68
C LEU A 118 2.38 -15.65 -15.06
N ILE A 119 1.08 -15.83 -15.24
CA ILE A 119 0.36 -17.03 -14.80
C ILE A 119 0.85 -18.26 -15.59
N ASP A 120 0.98 -18.11 -16.91
CA ASP A 120 1.45 -19.17 -17.80
C ASP A 120 2.93 -19.51 -17.47
N ILE A 121 3.80 -18.52 -17.32
CA ILE A 121 5.20 -18.73 -16.91
C ILE A 121 5.31 -19.46 -15.57
N ARG A 122 4.47 -19.10 -14.58
CA ARG A 122 4.42 -19.82 -13.31
C ARG A 122 4.02 -21.28 -13.50
N HIS A 123 3.08 -21.58 -14.40
CA HIS A 123 2.67 -22.95 -14.69
C HIS A 123 3.81 -23.74 -15.34
N GLU A 124 4.38 -23.21 -16.43
CA GLU A 124 5.50 -23.83 -17.15
C GLU A 124 6.68 -24.09 -16.22
N ALA A 125 7.15 -23.07 -15.49
CA ALA A 125 8.31 -23.21 -14.61
C ALA A 125 8.09 -24.15 -13.41
N SER A 126 6.85 -24.45 -13.03
CA SER A 126 6.56 -25.34 -11.89
C SER A 126 6.34 -26.80 -12.30
N HIS A 127 5.89 -27.04 -13.54
CA HIS A 127 5.41 -28.35 -13.96
C HIS A 127 6.06 -28.88 -15.24
N ASN A 128 6.60 -27.99 -16.07
CA ASN A 128 7.20 -28.29 -17.36
C ASN A 128 8.65 -27.78 -17.40
N GLU A 129 9.06 -27.17 -18.50
CA GLU A 129 10.40 -26.64 -18.72
C GLU A 129 10.50 -25.16 -18.35
N LEU A 130 11.71 -24.72 -18.00
CA LEU A 130 11.96 -23.30 -17.73
C LEU A 130 11.79 -22.49 -19.02
N PRO A 131 11.00 -21.40 -19.00
CA PRO A 131 10.82 -20.57 -20.18
C PRO A 131 12.11 -19.95 -20.68
N ALA A 132 12.18 -19.69 -21.99
CA ALA A 132 13.33 -19.04 -22.61
C ALA A 132 13.59 -17.65 -21.99
N LEU A 133 14.87 -17.30 -21.82
CA LEU A 133 15.27 -16.05 -21.18
C LEU A 133 14.66 -14.77 -21.83
N PRO A 134 14.52 -14.66 -23.17
CA PRO A 134 13.85 -13.51 -23.78
C PRO A 134 12.39 -13.33 -23.35
N LEU A 135 11.65 -14.43 -23.15
CA LEU A 135 10.28 -14.39 -22.65
C LEU A 135 10.26 -13.91 -21.19
N LEU A 136 11.18 -14.40 -20.37
CA LEU A 136 11.31 -14.00 -18.95
C LEU A 136 11.65 -12.51 -18.80
N ARG A 137 12.49 -11.94 -19.68
CA ARG A 137 12.79 -10.49 -19.71
C ARG A 137 11.55 -9.64 -20.02
N THR A 138 10.75 -10.10 -20.98
CA THR A 138 9.47 -9.45 -21.34
C THR A 138 8.50 -9.51 -20.17
N ALA A 139 8.37 -10.68 -19.56
CA ALA A 139 7.55 -10.90 -18.38
C ALA A 139 8.00 -10.05 -17.18
N ALA A 140 9.30 -9.87 -16.96
CA ALA A 140 9.83 -9.03 -15.88
C ALA A 140 9.37 -7.57 -16.03
N SER A 141 9.37 -7.06 -17.26
CA SER A 141 8.88 -5.72 -17.58
C SER A 141 7.37 -5.59 -17.29
N GLN A 142 6.57 -6.59 -17.68
CA GLN A 142 5.13 -6.61 -17.36
C GLN A 142 4.86 -6.72 -15.86
N ALA A 143 5.63 -7.54 -15.15
CA ALA A 143 5.51 -7.71 -13.70
C ALA A 143 5.84 -6.42 -12.95
N LEU A 144 6.90 -5.71 -13.34
CA LEU A 144 7.25 -4.41 -12.75
C LEU A 144 6.18 -3.36 -13.00
N ALA A 145 5.66 -3.25 -14.22
CA ALA A 145 4.57 -2.33 -14.54
C ALA A 145 3.30 -2.66 -13.74
N TRP A 146 2.96 -3.95 -13.62
CA TRP A 146 1.84 -4.40 -12.81
C TRP A 146 2.03 -4.04 -11.32
N LEU A 147 3.20 -4.35 -10.74
CA LEU A 147 3.52 -4.02 -9.34
C LEU A 147 3.46 -2.51 -9.08
N GLN A 148 3.95 -1.69 -10.01
CA GLN A 148 3.86 -0.23 -9.91
C GLN A 148 2.39 0.21 -9.83
N ALA A 149 1.54 -0.32 -10.70
CA ALA A 149 0.13 0.04 -10.75
C ALA A 149 -0.69 -0.50 -9.56
N THR A 150 -0.50 -1.76 -9.19
CA THR A 150 -1.40 -2.45 -8.23
C THR A 150 -0.93 -2.42 -6.78
N TYR A 151 0.38 -2.33 -6.53
CA TYR A 151 0.91 -2.24 -5.17
C TYR A 151 1.26 -0.79 -4.83
N TRP A 152 2.09 -0.12 -5.63
CA TRP A 152 2.59 1.21 -5.28
C TRP A 152 1.56 2.31 -5.50
N LYS A 153 0.96 2.39 -6.70
CA LYS A 153 0.03 3.47 -7.03
C LYS A 153 -1.25 3.41 -6.19
N LEU A 154 -1.91 2.25 -6.12
CA LEU A 154 -3.13 2.08 -5.31
C LEU A 154 -2.89 2.42 -3.82
N GLN A 155 -1.76 1.99 -3.25
CA GLN A 155 -1.44 2.29 -1.86
C GLN A 155 -1.16 3.79 -1.67
N SER A 156 -0.44 4.43 -2.60
CA SER A 156 -0.18 5.88 -2.56
C SER A 156 -1.49 6.69 -2.61
N GLU A 157 -2.38 6.35 -3.54
CA GLU A 157 -3.70 6.99 -3.68
C GLU A 157 -4.53 6.81 -2.40
N HIS A 158 -4.54 5.61 -1.82
CA HIS A 158 -5.23 5.35 -0.55
C HIS A 158 -4.66 6.17 0.62
N LEU A 159 -3.34 6.36 0.68
CA LEU A 159 -2.71 7.19 1.72
C LEU A 159 -3.07 8.67 1.56
N VAL A 160 -3.10 9.17 0.33
CA VAL A 160 -3.52 10.55 0.02
C VAL A 160 -4.98 10.75 0.43
N ALA A 161 -5.89 9.85 0.00
CA ALA A 161 -7.30 9.94 0.35
C ALA A 161 -7.55 9.86 1.87
N CYS A 162 -6.82 8.98 2.57
CA CYS A 162 -6.88 8.92 4.04
C CYS A 162 -6.43 10.23 4.70
N ARG A 163 -5.38 10.85 4.19
CA ARG A 163 -4.85 12.13 4.70
C ARG A 163 -5.86 13.26 4.50
N GLU A 164 -6.43 13.37 3.30
CA GLU A 164 -7.45 14.38 2.98
C GLU A 164 -8.69 14.21 3.87
N ARG A 165 -9.20 12.98 3.99
CA ARG A 165 -10.33 12.69 4.88
C ARG A 165 -10.06 13.04 6.35
N THR A 166 -8.83 12.79 6.83
CA THR A 166 -8.45 13.15 8.20
C THR A 166 -8.42 14.66 8.37
N HIS A 167 -7.90 15.39 7.38
CA HIS A 167 -7.89 16.84 7.37
C HIS A 167 -9.32 17.42 7.40
N ASP A 168 -10.21 16.93 6.53
CA ASP A 168 -11.60 17.40 6.45
C ASP A 168 -12.36 17.19 7.77
N LEU A 169 -12.18 16.02 8.40
CA LEU A 169 -12.79 15.73 9.70
C LEU A 169 -12.25 16.64 10.81
N LEU A 170 -10.96 16.99 10.77
CA LEU A 170 -10.38 17.92 11.74
C LEU A 170 -10.96 19.33 11.54
N GLU A 171 -11.06 19.81 10.31
CA GLU A 171 -11.69 21.10 9.98
C GLU A 171 -13.16 21.16 10.42
N GLU A 172 -13.93 20.09 10.18
CA GLU A 172 -15.32 19.98 10.62
C GLU A 172 -15.44 20.00 12.16
N LEU A 173 -14.55 19.29 12.86
CA LEU A 173 -14.50 19.26 14.32
C LEU A 173 -14.13 20.62 14.92
N PHE A 174 -13.12 21.30 14.35
CA PHE A 174 -12.72 22.64 14.79
C PHE A 174 -13.84 23.65 14.57
N SER A 175 -14.45 23.64 13.38
CA SER A 175 -15.59 24.50 13.03
C SER A 175 -16.78 24.27 13.97
N SER A 176 -17.13 23.00 14.21
CA SER A 176 -18.23 22.62 15.11
C SER A 176 -17.98 23.08 16.55
N ARG A 177 -16.75 22.95 17.05
CA ARG A 177 -16.39 23.43 18.40
C ARG A 177 -16.38 24.93 18.52
N LEU A 178 -15.92 25.65 17.49
CA LEU A 178 -15.94 27.11 17.46
C LEU A 178 -17.39 27.63 17.52
N LEU A 179 -18.26 27.09 16.66
CA LEU A 179 -19.69 27.43 16.63
C LEU A 179 -20.39 27.10 17.96
N ALA A 180 -20.07 25.96 18.57
CA ALA A 180 -20.61 25.60 19.88
C ALA A 180 -20.18 26.58 20.98
N ALA A 181 -18.91 26.99 21.00
CA ALA A 181 -18.39 27.97 21.94
C ALA A 181 -19.04 29.36 21.74
N GLU A 182 -19.27 29.79 20.50
CA GLU A 182 -19.99 31.04 20.20
C GLU A 182 -21.44 30.99 20.67
N ARG A 183 -22.16 29.88 20.42
CA ARG A 183 -23.53 29.68 20.90
C ARG A 183 -23.59 29.75 22.42
N GLN A 184 -22.63 29.14 23.11
CA GLN A 184 -22.53 29.17 24.57
C GLN A 184 -22.25 30.58 25.10
N ARG A 185 -21.35 31.34 24.47
CA ARG A 185 -21.10 32.75 24.78
C ARG A 185 -22.33 33.64 24.54
N LYS A 186 -23.07 33.43 23.45
CA LYS A 186 -24.33 34.15 23.19
C LYS A 186 -25.39 33.85 24.26
N ARG A 187 -25.55 32.58 24.65
CA ARG A 187 -26.44 32.18 25.76
C ARG A 187 -26.07 32.82 27.10
N GLN A 188 -24.77 32.97 27.39
CA GLN A 188 -24.32 33.64 28.62
C GLN A 188 -24.51 35.16 28.60
N ARG A 189 -24.55 35.79 27.41
CA ARG A 189 -24.77 37.23 27.23
C ARG A 189 -26.24 37.64 27.20
N HIS A 190 -27.16 36.71 26.96
CA HIS A 190 -28.60 36.90 27.13
C HIS A 190 -29.08 35.93 28.21
N PRO A 191 -28.79 36.20 29.49
CA PRO A 191 -29.57 35.58 30.54
C PRO A 191 -31.01 36.02 30.29
N THR A 192 -31.93 35.07 30.18
CA THR A 192 -33.37 35.35 30.22
C THR A 192 -33.66 36.15 31.49
N GLY A 193 -33.72 37.47 31.34
CA GLY A 193 -34.25 38.37 32.33
C GLY A 193 -35.74 38.44 32.09
N ASP A 194 -36.47 37.55 32.74
CA ASP A 194 -37.88 37.72 33.12
C ASP A 194 -38.22 36.59 34.10
N ASP A 195 -37.99 36.88 35.38
CA ASP A 195 -38.92 36.56 36.48
C ASP A 195 -38.35 37.20 37.77
N TRP A 196 -38.70 38.47 37.98
CA TRP A 196 -38.55 39.13 39.28
C TRP A 196 -39.85 38.93 40.09
N PRO A 197 -39.77 38.63 41.40
CA PRO A 197 -40.93 38.38 42.25
C PRO A 197 -41.69 39.68 42.54
N GLY A 198 -42.97 39.72 42.15
CA GLY A 198 -43.88 40.80 42.51
C GLY A 198 -44.78 40.40 43.68
N ASP A 199 -44.42 40.83 44.89
CA ASP A 199 -45.30 41.00 46.04
C ASP A 199 -44.83 42.27 46.78
N PRO A 200 -45.62 43.00 47.60
CA PRO A 200 -46.99 42.74 48.08
C PRO A 200 -47.94 43.97 48.03
N LYS A 201 -49.26 43.80 48.25
CA LYS A 201 -50.13 44.81 48.93
C LYS A 201 -51.52 44.29 49.35
N SER A 202 -51.61 43.99 50.64
CA SER A 202 -52.62 44.37 51.66
C SER A 202 -54.11 44.65 51.32
N ALA A 203 -54.96 43.89 52.05
CA ALA A 203 -56.18 44.28 52.81
C ALA A 203 -57.57 44.25 52.12
N PRO A 204 -58.73 44.14 52.84
CA PRO A 204 -58.98 43.79 54.27
C PRO A 204 -60.14 42.76 54.54
N GLN A 205 -60.32 42.41 55.84
CA GLN A 205 -61.58 41.99 56.54
C GLN A 205 -62.19 40.60 56.18
N SER A 206 -62.84 39.82 57.06
CA SER A 206 -63.50 40.01 58.38
C SER A 206 -63.90 38.64 58.96
N SER A 207 -64.22 38.67 60.28
CA SER A 207 -64.88 37.66 61.15
C SER A 207 -63.98 36.70 61.92
#